data_AF-A0A928I5U1-F1
#
_entry.id   AF-A0A928I5U1-F1
#
_cell.length_a   1.000
_cell.length_b   1.000
_cell.length_c   1.000
_cell.angle_alpha   90.00
_cell.angle_beta   90.00
_cell.angle_gamma   90.00
#
_symmetry.space_group_name_H-M   'P 1'
#
loop_
_entity.id
_entity.type
_entity.pdbx_description
1 polymer ?
#
loop_
_entity_poly.entity_id
_entity_poly.type
_entity_poly.pdbx_seq_one_letter_code
_entity_poly.pdbx_strand_id
1 'polypeptide(L)'
;MPTEKNFRHGHRERVRARFLREGLSAFADYEVLELLLFYAIPRRDTKLQAHALDDTLGSLYHVLTASEEALCRVPGIGSRTAAFLRSLLPFLNYVAKEEPHSDMCPDNRTLARRIYPYLDKGKKESSLIAFLNNCDEIICIHPLGEGKSLTCTSTDELIFLSFAYRASSVVLVDYKGVGIPFPENIVMQGMHQLREELSTVGIHVRDYLLFTDTQYSSLFFLTGDRQFQMPSPFFIEADVEKTPPFLTASADRLVDILSFVTSEEKGRALADRLLKKYGTLSNVLSLPYETLVSENEDASAEVLYLKILFEVHSRAGLSRVRNERLCYANAKAIGQMFSDAIGLNSEENIALAMFDKEMRLIDAVICARGSVNTASYVVRNLIEIAHSHRAAYVALSHNHPGGTTVPSAADSAMTTELSRAFRQAKIGFIDHFIVTSTSHTCISRLGLESYTDMPDEFFI
;
A
#
# COMPACT_ATOMS: atom_id res chain seq x y z
N MET A 1 5.00 28.77 39.41
CA MET A 1 5.21 28.51 37.98
C MET A 1 6.05 27.26 37.84
N PRO A 2 5.59 26.19 37.15
CA PRO A 2 6.43 25.03 36.91
C PRO A 2 7.54 25.41 35.92
N THR A 3 8.78 25.07 36.25
CA THR A 3 9.97 25.40 35.46
C THR A 3 10.05 24.57 34.18
N GLU A 4 10.53 25.17 33.08
CA GLU A 4 10.68 24.58 31.73
C GLU A 4 11.36 23.20 31.67
N LYS A 5 12.06 22.78 32.73
CA LYS A 5 12.72 21.47 32.83
C LYS A 5 11.76 20.27 32.81
N ASN A 6 10.49 20.44 33.20
CA ASN A 6 9.53 19.32 33.25
C ASN A 6 8.87 18.98 31.90
N PHE A 7 8.94 19.85 30.88
CA PHE A 7 8.35 19.58 29.55
C PHE A 7 9.17 18.60 28.69
N ARG A 8 10.46 18.41 28.99
CA ARG A 8 11.39 17.58 28.20
C ARG A 8 11.21 16.08 28.41
N HIS A 9 10.69 15.64 29.57
CA HIS A 9 10.32 14.24 29.79
C HIS A 9 8.99 13.95 29.07
N GLY A 10 8.97 12.93 28.23
CA GLY A 10 7.76 12.52 27.52
C GLY A 10 7.52 13.18 26.16
N HIS A 11 8.38 14.08 25.67
CA HIS A 11 8.13 14.76 24.38
C HIS A 11 8.09 13.76 23.22
N ARG A 12 9.08 12.87 23.15
CA ARG A 12 9.15 11.84 22.10
C ARG A 12 7.94 10.91 22.15
N GLU A 13 7.54 10.52 23.37
CA GLU A 13 6.38 9.69 23.63
C GLU A 13 5.08 10.39 23.21
N ARG A 14 4.93 11.69 23.50
CA ARG A 14 3.76 12.48 23.07
C ARG A 14 3.67 12.61 21.56
N VAL A 15 4.78 12.86 20.87
CA VAL A 15 4.81 12.97 19.40
C VAL A 15 4.48 11.61 18.75
N ARG A 16 5.02 10.51 19.28
CA ARG A 16 4.66 9.15 18.83
C ARG A 16 3.18 8.80 19.06
N ALA A 17 2.64 9.17 20.22
CA ALA A 17 1.22 8.97 20.53
C ALA A 17 0.32 9.83 19.62
N ARG A 18 0.75 11.04 19.29
CA ARG A 18 0.06 11.89 18.30
C ARG A 18 0.06 11.24 16.92
N PHE A 19 1.19 10.70 16.47
CA PHE A 19 1.27 9.96 15.21
C PHE A 19 0.28 8.80 15.17
N LEU A 20 0.21 7.97 16.21
CA LEU A 20 -0.75 6.86 16.24
C LEU A 20 -2.22 7.30 16.19
N ARG A 21 -2.55 8.49 16.69
CA ARG A 21 -3.91 9.02 16.70
C ARG A 21 -4.30 9.75 15.42
N GLU A 22 -3.37 10.51 14.83
CA GLU A 22 -3.65 11.48 13.77
C GLU A 22 -2.99 11.15 12.42
N GLY A 23 -2.06 10.19 12.40
CA GLY A 23 -1.17 9.93 11.27
C GLY A 23 -0.20 11.08 10.99
N LEU A 24 0.65 10.94 9.98
CA LEU A 24 1.51 12.03 9.51
C LEU A 24 0.74 13.10 8.77
N SER A 25 -0.49 12.88 8.31
CA SER A 25 -1.29 13.92 7.63
C SER A 25 -1.43 15.21 8.46
N ALA A 26 -1.42 15.11 9.79
CA ALA A 26 -1.53 16.23 10.72
C ALA A 26 -0.17 16.90 11.07
N PHE A 27 0.95 16.36 10.59
CA PHE A 27 2.30 16.84 10.93
C PHE A 27 2.76 17.88 9.91
N ALA A 28 3.63 18.82 10.28
CA ALA A 28 4.43 19.61 9.34
C ALA A 28 5.68 18.82 8.89
N ASP A 29 6.32 19.20 7.77
CA ASP A 29 7.48 18.46 7.24
C ASP A 29 8.63 18.40 8.26
N TYR A 30 8.92 19.50 8.97
CA TYR A 30 9.89 19.50 10.07
C TYR A 30 9.46 18.58 11.25
N GLU A 31 8.18 18.40 11.53
CA GLU A 31 7.73 17.49 12.61
C GLU A 31 7.93 16.02 12.20
N VAL A 32 7.77 15.71 10.91
CA VAL A 32 8.10 14.40 10.36
C VAL A 32 9.59 14.13 10.45
N LEU A 33 10.42 15.12 10.09
CA LEU A 33 11.87 15.05 10.27
C LEU A 33 12.25 14.87 11.73
N GLU A 34 11.62 15.61 12.65
CA GLU A 34 11.86 15.48 14.09
C GLU A 34 11.56 14.04 14.57
N LEU A 35 10.44 13.47 14.13
CA LEU A 35 10.04 12.10 14.45
C LEU A 35 11.03 11.06 13.92
N LEU A 36 11.51 11.21 12.68
CA LEU A 36 12.55 10.35 12.10
C LEU A 36 13.88 10.46 12.87
N LEU A 37 14.29 11.68 13.22
CA LEU A 37 15.53 11.93 13.95
C LEU A 37 15.53 11.33 15.38
N PHE A 38 14.38 11.02 15.97
CA PHE A 38 14.34 10.31 17.25
C PHE A 38 15.06 8.96 17.21
N TYR A 39 15.08 8.31 16.04
CA TYR A 39 15.69 7.00 15.82
C TYR A 39 17.18 7.09 15.47
N ALA A 40 17.65 8.22 14.93
CA ALA A 40 19.07 8.43 14.61
C ALA A 40 19.86 9.16 15.70
N ILE A 41 19.21 10.02 16.49
CA ILE A 41 19.86 10.89 17.49
C ILE A 41 19.27 10.58 18.88
N PRO A 42 19.91 9.73 19.69
CA PRO A 42 19.41 9.37 21.01
C PRO A 42 19.59 10.51 22.03
N ARG A 43 18.57 10.72 22.88
CA ARG A 43 18.61 11.55 24.10
C ARG A 43 19.03 13.02 23.90
N ARG A 44 18.74 13.60 22.72
CA ARG A 44 18.88 15.03 22.43
C ARG A 44 17.57 15.62 21.93
N ASP A 45 17.41 16.94 22.08
CA ASP A 45 16.39 17.70 21.37
C ASP A 45 16.73 17.67 19.88
N THR A 46 15.83 17.12 19.05
CA THR A 46 16.00 16.95 17.60
C THR A 46 15.24 18.01 16.81
N LYS A 47 14.48 18.88 17.48
CA LYS A 47 13.64 19.89 16.83
C LYS A 47 14.48 20.92 16.08
N LEU A 48 15.60 21.35 16.67
CA LEU A 48 16.52 22.29 16.04
C LEU A 48 17.14 21.71 14.76
N GLN A 49 17.52 20.44 14.77
CA GLN A 49 18.09 19.75 13.62
C GLN A 49 17.05 19.51 12.54
N ALA A 50 15.81 19.20 12.92
CA ALA A 50 14.71 19.06 11.98
C ALA A 50 14.41 20.37 11.24
N HIS A 51 14.33 21.50 11.97
CA HIS A 51 14.22 22.81 11.35
C HIS A 51 15.44 23.16 10.50
N ALA A 52 16.66 22.88 10.97
CA ALA A 52 17.86 23.17 10.19
C ALA A 52 17.92 22.35 8.87
N LEU A 53 17.44 21.10 8.88
CA LEU A 53 17.28 20.28 7.67
C LEU A 53 16.22 20.88 6.74
N ASP A 54 15.06 21.25 7.28
CA ASP A 54 13.96 21.85 6.52
C ASP A 54 14.34 23.21 5.91
N ASP A 55 15.01 24.07 6.67
CA ASP A 55 15.48 25.38 6.23
C ASP A 55 16.60 25.29 5.17
N THR A 56 17.50 24.31 5.30
CA THR A 56 18.66 24.18 4.40
C THR A 56 18.32 23.43 3.11
N LEU A 57 17.47 22.39 3.19
CA LEU A 57 17.16 21.49 2.08
C LEU A 57 15.73 21.67 1.56
N GLY A 58 14.89 22.46 2.24
CA GLY A 58 13.61 22.97 1.76
C GLY A 58 12.42 22.01 1.88
N SER A 59 12.64 20.70 1.95
CA SER A 59 11.54 19.73 2.05
C SER A 59 11.99 18.36 2.57
N LEU A 60 11.03 17.58 3.06
CA LEU A 60 11.25 16.18 3.43
C LEU A 60 11.86 15.36 2.28
N TYR A 61 11.38 15.54 1.05
CA TYR A 61 11.91 14.81 -0.12
C TYR A 61 13.39 15.11 -0.36
N HIS A 62 13.76 16.39 -0.40
CA HIS A 62 15.14 16.83 -0.61
C HIS A 62 16.09 16.32 0.48
N VAL A 63 15.64 16.27 1.74
CA VAL A 63 16.40 15.67 2.84
C VAL A 63 16.69 14.19 2.58
N LEU A 64 15.70 13.43 2.14
CA LEU A 64 15.84 11.98 1.90
C LEU A 64 16.65 11.64 0.63
N THR A 65 16.73 12.56 -0.34
CA THR A 65 17.54 12.40 -1.56
C THR A 65 18.92 13.05 -1.50
N ALA A 66 19.20 13.84 -0.46
CA ALA A 66 20.44 14.60 -0.35
C ALA A 66 21.69 13.69 -0.25
N SER A 67 22.81 14.19 -0.76
CA SER A 67 24.11 13.53 -0.58
C SER A 67 24.54 13.59 0.88
N GLU A 68 25.47 12.71 1.28
CA GLU A 68 26.00 12.73 2.64
C GLU A 68 26.72 14.04 2.96
N GLU A 69 27.43 14.62 2.00
CA GLU A 69 28.10 15.90 2.16
C GLU A 69 27.08 17.03 2.41
N ALA A 70 25.95 17.03 1.69
CA ALA A 70 24.90 18.03 1.87
C ALA A 70 24.23 17.89 3.24
N LEU A 71 23.93 16.66 3.68
CA LEU A 71 23.36 16.40 5.00
C LEU A 71 24.33 16.78 6.13
N CYS A 72 25.62 16.42 6.01
CA CYS A 72 26.61 16.71 7.04
C CYS A 72 27.00 18.19 7.15
N ARG A 73 26.61 19.04 6.17
CA ARG A 73 26.72 20.51 6.30
C ARG A 73 25.70 21.08 7.29
N VAL A 74 24.60 20.37 7.53
CA VAL A 74 23.56 20.82 8.46
C VAL A 74 24.05 20.64 9.90
N PRO A 75 24.07 21.70 10.74
CA PRO A 75 24.58 21.60 12.10
C PRO A 75 23.87 20.52 12.93
N GLY A 76 24.67 19.62 13.51
CA GLY A 76 24.16 18.52 14.35
C GLY A 76 23.80 17.24 13.59
N ILE A 77 23.95 17.22 12.26
CA ILE A 77 23.81 16.02 11.43
C ILE A 77 25.20 15.43 11.18
N GLY A 78 25.49 14.28 11.78
CA GLY A 78 26.73 13.53 11.53
C GLY A 78 26.54 12.41 10.51
N SER A 79 27.65 11.78 10.09
CA SER A 79 27.66 10.70 9.09
C SER A 79 26.67 9.56 9.41
N ARG A 80 26.52 9.16 10.68
CA ARG A 80 25.52 8.16 11.09
C ARG A 80 24.08 8.60 10.81
N THR A 81 23.74 9.85 11.11
CA THR A 81 22.39 10.40 10.87
C THR A 81 22.16 10.59 9.38
N ALA A 82 23.18 11.00 8.63
CA ALA A 82 23.11 11.11 7.18
C ALA A 82 22.90 9.73 6.52
N ALA A 83 23.62 8.70 6.97
CA ALA A 83 23.46 7.32 6.50
C ALA A 83 22.04 6.78 6.79
N PHE A 84 21.50 7.08 7.98
CA PHE A 84 20.11 6.76 8.31
C PHE A 84 19.12 7.41 7.34
N LEU A 85 19.17 8.73 7.16
CA LEU A 85 18.22 9.44 6.28
C LEU A 85 18.31 8.95 4.82
N ARG A 86 19.54 8.68 4.35
CA ARG A 86 19.80 8.17 3.00
C ARG A 86 19.37 6.72 2.79
N SER A 87 19.28 5.90 3.83
CA SER A 87 18.85 4.50 3.70
C SER A 87 17.33 4.37 3.57
N LEU A 88 16.57 5.35 4.07
CA LEU A 88 15.10 5.30 4.09
C LEU A 88 14.50 5.26 2.68
N LEU A 89 14.86 6.20 1.81
CA LEU A 89 14.22 6.29 0.49
C LEU A 89 14.52 5.08 -0.42
N PRO A 90 15.75 4.55 -0.51
CA PRO A 90 16.01 3.30 -1.22
C PRO A 90 15.24 2.11 -0.66
N PHE A 91 15.10 1.99 0.66
CA PHE A 91 14.28 0.95 1.28
C PHE A 91 12.80 1.11 0.91
N LEU A 92 12.26 2.32 1.04
CA LEU A 92 10.86 2.60 0.72
C LEU A 92 10.56 2.40 -0.77
N ASN A 93 11.50 2.78 -1.65
CA ASN A 93 11.40 2.50 -3.08
C ASN A 93 11.54 1.01 -3.39
N TYR A 94 12.31 0.25 -2.60
CA TYR A 94 12.35 -1.20 -2.72
C TYR A 94 11.01 -1.81 -2.35
N VAL A 95 10.41 -1.42 -1.22
CA VAL A 95 9.05 -1.84 -0.82
C VAL A 95 8.02 -1.47 -1.90
N ALA A 96 8.11 -0.27 -2.48
CA ALA A 96 7.19 0.18 -3.52
C ALA A 96 7.35 -0.58 -4.85
N LYS A 97 8.55 -1.11 -5.12
CA LYS A 97 8.88 -1.94 -6.29
C LYS A 97 8.85 -3.43 -5.98
N GLU A 98 8.57 -3.81 -4.74
CA GLU A 98 8.38 -5.19 -4.32
C GLU A 98 7.04 -5.61 -4.93
N GLU A 99 7.11 -6.07 -6.18
CA GLU A 99 5.95 -6.63 -6.85
C GLU A 99 5.45 -7.79 -5.98
N PRO A 100 4.16 -7.85 -5.59
CA PRO A 100 3.58 -9.12 -5.18
C PRO A 100 3.84 -10.08 -6.35
N HIS A 101 4.69 -11.08 -6.13
CA HIS A 101 5.30 -11.79 -7.25
C HIS A 101 4.25 -12.28 -8.26
N SER A 102 4.46 -11.80 -9.51
CA SER A 102 3.61 -11.92 -10.69
C SER A 102 3.64 -13.30 -11.32
N ASP A 103 3.37 -14.34 -10.53
CA ASP A 103 2.99 -15.62 -11.10
C ASP A 103 1.51 -15.80 -10.80
N MET A 104 0.67 -15.36 -11.75
CA MET A 104 -0.74 -15.71 -11.80
C MET A 104 -0.89 -17.19 -11.45
N CYS A 105 -1.84 -17.52 -10.58
CA CYS A 105 -2.23 -18.89 -10.31
C CYS A 105 -3.44 -19.24 -11.18
N PRO A 106 -3.27 -19.53 -12.49
CA PRO A 106 -4.39 -19.74 -13.41
C PRO A 106 -5.22 -20.95 -13.01
N ASP A 107 -4.63 -21.89 -12.29
CA ASP A 107 -5.28 -23.12 -11.85
C ASP A 107 -4.97 -23.44 -10.38
N ASN A 108 -5.84 -24.30 -9.82
CA ASN A 108 -5.72 -24.74 -8.43
C ASN A 108 -4.46 -25.59 -8.17
N ARG A 109 -3.82 -26.15 -9.21
CA ARG A 109 -2.59 -26.93 -9.06
C ARG A 109 -1.41 -26.02 -8.75
N THR A 110 -1.28 -24.94 -9.50
CA THR A 110 -0.25 -23.91 -9.34
C THR A 110 -0.44 -23.24 -7.99
N LEU A 111 -1.69 -22.87 -7.65
CA LEU A 111 -2.07 -22.33 -6.36
C LEU A 111 -1.70 -23.28 -5.19
N ALA A 112 -2.09 -24.56 -5.28
CA ALA A 112 -1.82 -25.53 -4.24
C ALA A 112 -0.32 -25.76 -4.02
N ARG A 113 0.46 -25.87 -5.10
CA ARG A 113 1.92 -26.01 -5.04
C ARG A 113 2.58 -24.81 -4.34
N ARG A 114 2.06 -23.60 -4.56
CA ARG A 114 2.58 -22.38 -3.91
C ARG A 114 2.18 -22.27 -2.45
N ILE A 115 1.01 -22.75 -2.07
CA ILE A 115 0.51 -22.69 -0.68
C ILE A 115 1.15 -23.76 0.20
N TYR A 116 1.38 -24.96 -0.35
CA TYR A 116 1.86 -26.13 0.39
C TYR A 116 3.08 -25.89 1.32
N PRO A 117 4.10 -25.10 0.95
CA PRO A 117 5.26 -24.83 1.80
C PRO A 117 4.95 -24.02 3.06
N TYR A 118 3.83 -23.30 3.08
CA TYR A 118 3.41 -22.45 4.18
C TYR A 118 2.54 -23.21 5.20
N LEU A 119 2.17 -24.46 4.90
CA LEU A 119 1.43 -25.31 5.83
C LEU A 119 2.32 -25.76 6.99
N ASP A 120 1.80 -25.66 8.21
CA ASP A 120 2.48 -26.15 9.40
C ASP A 120 2.28 -27.67 9.54
N LYS A 121 3.18 -28.43 8.89
CA LYS A 121 3.19 -29.90 8.91
C LYS A 121 3.63 -30.50 10.26
N GLY A 122 4.11 -29.66 11.19
CA GLY A 122 4.42 -30.09 12.56
C GLY A 122 3.17 -30.33 13.41
N LYS A 123 2.01 -29.82 12.97
CA LYS A 123 0.72 -29.93 13.66
C LYS A 123 -0.15 -31.01 13.04
N LYS A 124 -1.02 -31.63 13.87
CA LYS A 124 -2.02 -32.60 13.37
C LYS A 124 -3.03 -31.96 12.43
N GLU A 125 -3.43 -30.72 12.71
CA GLU A 125 -4.35 -29.94 11.89
C GLU A 125 -3.92 -28.47 11.91
N SER A 126 -3.98 -27.81 10.76
CA SER A 126 -3.71 -26.36 10.64
C SER A 126 -4.55 -25.75 9.52
N SER A 127 -4.87 -24.47 9.66
CA SER A 127 -5.67 -23.73 8.69
C SER A 127 -4.97 -22.43 8.31
N LEU A 128 -5.12 -22.00 7.06
CA LEU A 128 -4.64 -20.71 6.58
C LEU A 128 -5.59 -20.14 5.53
N ILE A 129 -5.41 -18.85 5.23
CA ILE A 129 -6.13 -18.13 4.20
C ILE A 129 -5.12 -17.54 3.24
N ALA A 130 -5.20 -17.89 1.97
CA ALA A 130 -4.46 -17.19 0.92
C ALA A 130 -5.34 -16.07 0.35
N PHE A 131 -4.79 -14.87 0.30
CA PHE A 131 -5.42 -13.66 -0.23
C PHE A 131 -4.85 -13.38 -1.62
N LEU A 132 -5.71 -13.16 -2.61
CA LEU A 132 -5.34 -12.98 -4.00
C LEU A 132 -5.88 -11.67 -4.56
N ASN A 133 -5.17 -11.11 -5.54
CA ASN A 133 -5.61 -9.95 -6.29
C ASN A 133 -6.51 -10.35 -7.48
N ASN A 134 -6.92 -9.37 -8.28
CA ASN A 134 -7.77 -9.57 -9.46
C ASN A 134 -7.10 -10.37 -10.59
N CYS A 135 -5.79 -10.57 -10.50
CA CYS A 135 -5.00 -11.36 -11.44
C CYS A 135 -4.75 -12.79 -10.92
N ASP A 136 -5.44 -13.24 -9.86
CA ASP A 136 -5.23 -14.53 -9.22
C ASP A 136 -3.77 -14.75 -8.72
N GLU A 137 -3.10 -13.67 -8.35
CA GLU A 137 -1.78 -13.72 -7.73
C GLU A 137 -1.94 -13.73 -6.22
N ILE A 138 -1.17 -14.59 -5.52
CA ILE A 138 -1.18 -14.63 -4.05
C ILE A 138 -0.49 -13.37 -3.54
N ILE A 139 -1.27 -12.49 -2.92
CA ILE A 139 -0.77 -11.30 -2.22
C ILE A 139 -0.21 -11.72 -0.87
N CYS A 140 -0.98 -12.49 -0.08
CA CYS A 140 -0.63 -12.87 1.29
C CYS A 140 -1.11 -14.29 1.62
N ILE A 141 -0.39 -14.99 2.50
CA ILE A 141 -0.81 -16.25 3.12
C ILE A 141 -0.88 -16.06 4.62
N HIS A 142 -2.10 -16.04 5.17
CA HIS A 142 -2.35 -15.76 6.57
C HIS A 142 -2.67 -17.05 7.34
N PRO A 143 -1.77 -17.54 8.20
CA PRO A 143 -2.06 -18.70 9.04
C PRO A 143 -3.09 -18.34 10.13
N LEU A 144 -4.09 -19.20 10.31
CA LEU A 144 -5.04 -19.08 11.41
C LEU A 144 -4.40 -19.64 12.69
N GLY A 145 -4.60 -18.94 13.81
CA GLY A 145 -4.00 -19.29 15.11
C GLY A 145 -4.40 -20.68 15.62
N GLU A 146 -3.67 -21.19 16.61
CA GLU A 146 -3.90 -22.54 17.15
C GLU A 146 -5.35 -22.76 17.62
N GLY A 147 -5.98 -23.81 17.12
CA GLY A 147 -7.37 -24.17 17.44
C GLY A 147 -8.44 -23.38 16.69
N LYS A 148 -8.08 -22.39 15.85
CA LYS A 148 -9.02 -21.75 14.92
C LYS A 148 -9.16 -22.61 13.66
N SER A 149 -10.35 -23.20 13.47
CA SER A 149 -10.76 -23.80 12.20
C SER A 149 -11.38 -22.73 11.29
N LEU A 150 -11.30 -22.91 9.98
CA LEU A 150 -12.05 -22.08 9.01
C LEU A 150 -13.56 -22.01 9.29
N THR A 151 -14.11 -23.01 9.98
CA THR A 151 -15.52 -23.03 10.42
C THR A 151 -15.84 -22.05 11.55
N CYS A 152 -14.83 -21.48 12.22
CA CYS A 152 -14.99 -20.55 13.34
C CYS A 152 -14.35 -19.17 13.13
N THR A 153 -13.70 -18.94 11.99
CA THR A 153 -13.22 -17.59 11.63
C THR A 153 -14.42 -16.70 11.38
N SER A 154 -14.50 -15.55 12.06
CA SER A 154 -15.62 -14.64 11.84
C SER A 154 -15.54 -14.03 10.45
N THR A 155 -16.68 -13.90 9.78
CA THR A 155 -16.77 -13.23 8.47
C THR A 155 -16.18 -11.82 8.55
N ASP A 156 -16.39 -11.11 9.65
CA ASP A 156 -15.82 -9.77 9.90
C ASP A 156 -14.29 -9.75 9.90
N GLU A 157 -13.63 -10.76 10.50
CA GLU A 157 -12.17 -10.90 10.50
C GLU A 157 -11.66 -11.17 9.07
N LEU A 158 -12.35 -12.01 8.31
CA LEU A 158 -12.03 -12.27 6.89
C LEU A 158 -12.19 -11.02 6.02
N ILE A 159 -13.30 -10.29 6.18
CA ILE A 159 -13.56 -9.03 5.45
C ILE A 159 -12.46 -8.02 5.76
N PHE A 160 -12.18 -7.82 7.05
CA PHE A 160 -11.14 -6.89 7.50
C PHE A 160 -9.78 -7.24 6.92
N LEU A 161 -9.36 -8.51 7.02
CA LEU A 161 -8.06 -8.97 6.49
C LEU A 161 -8.02 -8.86 4.96
N SER A 162 -9.10 -9.20 4.25
CA SER A 162 -9.17 -9.03 2.81
C SER A 162 -8.99 -7.57 2.39
N PHE A 163 -9.62 -6.62 3.08
CA PHE A 163 -9.40 -5.20 2.82
C PHE A 163 -7.98 -4.76 3.19
N ALA A 164 -7.45 -5.21 4.34
CA ALA A 164 -6.11 -4.88 4.79
C ALA A 164 -5.04 -5.36 3.80
N TYR A 165 -5.19 -6.56 3.24
CA TYR A 165 -4.30 -7.12 2.22
C TYR A 165 -4.67 -6.73 0.78
N ARG A 166 -5.70 -5.89 0.58
CA ARG A 166 -6.20 -5.46 -0.74
C ARG A 166 -6.57 -6.66 -1.65
N ALA A 167 -7.10 -7.71 -1.06
CA ALA A 167 -7.49 -8.93 -1.73
C ALA A 167 -8.85 -8.76 -2.41
N SER A 168 -8.94 -9.17 -3.67
CA SER A 168 -10.23 -9.30 -4.35
C SER A 168 -10.78 -10.72 -4.27
N SER A 169 -9.92 -11.69 -3.98
CA SER A 169 -10.35 -13.05 -3.71
C SER A 169 -9.57 -13.73 -2.60
N VAL A 170 -10.17 -14.76 -2.02
CA VAL A 170 -9.57 -15.56 -0.96
C VAL A 170 -9.67 -17.04 -1.28
N VAL A 171 -8.66 -17.79 -0.85
CA VAL A 171 -8.63 -19.25 -0.89
C VAL A 171 -8.46 -19.73 0.53
N LEU A 172 -9.40 -20.54 0.98
CA LEU A 172 -9.43 -21.07 2.32
C LEU A 172 -8.74 -22.43 2.32
N VAL A 173 -7.83 -22.67 3.26
CA VAL A 173 -6.97 -23.84 3.23
C VAL A 173 -6.94 -24.53 4.58
N ASP A 174 -7.23 -25.83 4.58
CA ASP A 174 -7.06 -26.71 5.73
C ASP A 174 -6.00 -27.76 5.44
N TYR A 175 -5.35 -28.23 6.49
CA TYR A 175 -4.44 -29.36 6.49
C TYR A 175 -4.81 -30.33 7.60
N LYS A 176 -4.87 -31.63 7.29
CA LYS A 176 -5.28 -32.70 8.23
C LYS A 176 -4.21 -33.80 8.45
N GLY A 177 -2.96 -33.58 8.05
CA GLY A 177 -1.89 -34.57 8.21
C GLY A 177 -2.11 -35.81 7.35
N VAL A 178 -2.31 -36.98 7.98
CA VAL A 178 -2.48 -38.27 7.31
C VAL A 178 -3.94 -38.54 6.97
N GLY A 179 -4.22 -38.93 5.73
CA GLY A 179 -5.54 -39.37 5.31
C GLY A 179 -5.84 -39.04 3.85
N ILE A 180 -7.13 -39.06 3.52
CA ILE A 180 -7.65 -38.62 2.23
C ILE A 180 -8.20 -37.20 2.43
N PRO A 181 -7.79 -36.22 1.60
CA PRO A 181 -8.27 -34.84 1.72
C PRO A 181 -9.72 -34.76 1.24
N PHE A 182 -10.69 -35.10 2.08
CA PHE A 182 -12.11 -34.95 1.77
C PHE A 182 -12.81 -34.01 2.75
N PRO A 183 -13.47 -32.94 2.28
CA PRO A 183 -14.15 -31.99 3.16
C PRO A 183 -15.40 -32.62 3.78
N GLU A 184 -15.66 -32.27 5.04
CA GLU A 184 -16.89 -32.67 5.73
C GLU A 184 -18.10 -31.85 5.22
N ASN A 185 -19.30 -32.42 5.28
CA ASN A 185 -20.53 -31.74 4.80
C ASN A 185 -20.77 -30.37 5.46
N ILE A 186 -20.39 -30.23 6.73
CA ILE A 186 -20.51 -28.97 7.49
C ILE A 186 -19.64 -27.88 6.86
N VAL A 187 -18.44 -28.23 6.41
CA VAL A 187 -17.53 -27.31 5.71
C VAL A 187 -18.15 -26.87 4.39
N MET A 188 -18.74 -27.80 3.62
CA MET A 188 -19.39 -27.45 2.34
C MET A 188 -20.56 -26.48 2.52
N GLN A 189 -21.38 -26.64 3.57
CA GLN A 189 -22.49 -25.74 3.88
C GLN A 189 -21.99 -24.36 4.33
N GLY A 190 -21.03 -24.31 5.25
CA GLY A 190 -20.45 -23.04 5.72
C GLY A 190 -19.77 -22.25 4.59
N MET A 191 -19.14 -22.93 3.64
CA MET A 191 -18.51 -22.32 2.47
C MET A 191 -19.50 -21.62 1.53
N HIS A 192 -20.73 -22.13 1.40
CA HIS A 192 -21.77 -21.48 0.61
C HIS A 192 -22.20 -20.16 1.25
N GLN A 193 -22.47 -20.17 2.55
CA GLN A 193 -22.85 -18.97 3.29
C GLN A 193 -21.74 -17.92 3.24
N LEU A 194 -20.49 -18.33 3.47
CA LEU A 194 -19.33 -17.44 3.44
C LEU A 194 -19.10 -16.82 2.05
N ARG A 195 -19.36 -17.57 0.97
CA ARG A 195 -19.34 -17.04 -0.41
C ARG A 195 -20.36 -15.93 -0.61
N GLU A 196 -21.59 -16.13 -0.15
CA GLU A 196 -22.64 -15.11 -0.25
C GLU A 196 -22.27 -13.86 0.53
N GLU A 197 -21.86 -13.99 1.79
CA GLU A 197 -21.53 -12.85 2.65
C GLU A 197 -20.33 -12.05 2.11
N LEU A 198 -19.22 -12.68 1.75
CA LEU A 198 -18.05 -11.97 1.21
C LEU A 198 -18.31 -11.32 -0.15
N SER A 199 -19.20 -11.91 -0.96
CA SER A 199 -19.58 -11.31 -2.25
C SER A 199 -20.27 -9.94 -2.09
N THR A 200 -20.96 -9.69 -0.97
CA THR A 200 -21.64 -8.41 -0.71
C THR A 200 -20.68 -7.23 -0.59
N VAL A 201 -19.43 -7.49 -0.22
CA VAL A 201 -18.36 -6.50 -0.06
C VAL A 201 -17.32 -6.57 -1.19
N GLY A 202 -17.61 -7.33 -2.25
CA GLY A 202 -16.75 -7.43 -3.43
C GLY A 202 -15.55 -8.36 -3.29
N ILE A 203 -15.57 -9.29 -2.32
CA ILE A 203 -14.50 -10.28 -2.11
C ILE A 203 -15.01 -11.66 -2.57
N HIS A 204 -14.29 -12.30 -3.49
CA HIS A 204 -14.66 -13.61 -4.02
C HIS A 204 -13.96 -14.75 -3.27
N VAL A 205 -14.70 -15.74 -2.78
CA VAL A 205 -14.06 -16.99 -2.34
C VAL A 205 -13.76 -17.84 -3.56
N ARG A 206 -12.50 -17.83 -3.99
CA ARG A 206 -12.03 -18.57 -5.17
C ARG A 206 -12.19 -20.07 -4.97
N ASP A 207 -11.66 -20.59 -3.87
CA ASP A 207 -11.74 -22.02 -3.57
C ASP A 207 -11.54 -22.35 -2.08
N TYR A 208 -11.80 -23.60 -1.73
CA TYR A 208 -11.35 -24.24 -0.51
C TYR A 208 -10.44 -25.42 -0.86
N LEU A 209 -9.21 -25.42 -0.35
CA LEU A 209 -8.22 -26.47 -0.55
C LEU A 209 -8.00 -27.25 0.75
N LEU A 210 -8.14 -28.57 0.69
CA LEU A 210 -7.82 -29.44 1.83
C LEU A 210 -6.57 -30.25 1.51
N PHE A 211 -5.55 -30.13 2.34
CA PHE A 211 -4.27 -30.81 2.20
C PHE A 211 -4.10 -31.95 3.19
N THR A 212 -3.39 -32.98 2.73
CA THR A 212 -2.74 -34.01 3.55
C THR A 212 -1.25 -34.01 3.23
N ASP A 213 -0.50 -34.92 3.84
CA ASP A 213 0.96 -35.00 3.63
C ASP A 213 1.33 -35.20 2.15
N THR A 214 0.50 -35.91 1.39
CA THR A 214 0.81 -36.36 0.03
C THR A 214 -0.18 -35.88 -1.03
N GLN A 215 -1.34 -35.40 -0.62
CA GLN A 215 -2.45 -35.09 -1.53
C GLN A 215 -3.17 -33.80 -1.16
N TYR A 216 -3.91 -33.22 -2.11
CA TYR A 216 -4.89 -32.18 -1.83
C TYR A 216 -6.18 -32.37 -2.64
N SER A 217 -7.26 -31.75 -2.18
CA SER A 217 -8.53 -31.62 -2.92
C SER A 217 -8.98 -30.17 -2.98
N SER A 218 -9.82 -29.86 -3.96
CA SER A 218 -10.40 -28.54 -4.21
C SER A 218 -11.92 -28.65 -4.21
N LEU A 219 -12.58 -27.76 -3.48
CA LEU A 219 -14.04 -27.75 -3.34
C LEU A 219 -14.75 -27.28 -4.62
N PHE A 220 -14.12 -26.38 -5.38
CA PHE A 220 -14.61 -25.95 -6.70
C PHE A 220 -14.83 -27.13 -7.64
N PHE A 221 -13.89 -28.08 -7.70
CA PHE A 221 -14.03 -29.29 -8.52
C PHE A 221 -15.08 -30.28 -7.98
N LEU A 222 -15.40 -30.23 -6.68
CA LEU A 222 -16.40 -31.10 -6.04
C LEU A 222 -17.84 -30.61 -6.22
N THR A 223 -18.04 -29.32 -6.55
CA THR A 223 -19.37 -28.67 -6.59
C THR A 223 -19.77 -28.15 -7.97
N GLY A 224 -18.85 -28.15 -8.95
CA GLY A 224 -19.12 -27.79 -10.35
C GLY A 224 -19.98 -28.83 -11.08
N ASP A 225 -21.11 -28.38 -11.63
CA ASP A 225 -22.18 -29.19 -12.21
C ASP A 225 -21.75 -30.04 -13.43
N ARG A 226 -21.41 -31.32 -13.20
CA ARG A 226 -21.76 -32.48 -14.05
C ARG A 226 -21.80 -33.76 -13.20
N GLN A 227 -23.02 -34.26 -12.96
CA GLN A 227 -23.36 -35.65 -12.55
C GLN A 227 -22.19 -36.51 -12.05
N PHE A 228 -22.00 -36.55 -10.71
CA PHE A 228 -21.24 -37.59 -9.99
C PHE A 228 -20.03 -38.18 -10.74
N GLN A 229 -18.99 -37.38 -10.92
CA GLN A 229 -17.62 -37.91 -10.95
C GLN A 229 -16.84 -37.25 -9.82
N MET A 230 -16.53 -38.04 -8.79
CA MET A 230 -15.63 -37.63 -7.70
C MET A 230 -14.27 -37.27 -8.30
N PRO A 231 -13.81 -36.00 -8.26
CA PRO A 231 -12.45 -35.68 -8.65
C PRO A 231 -11.48 -36.42 -7.71
N SER A 232 -10.57 -37.20 -8.28
CA SER A 232 -9.49 -37.85 -7.52
C SER A 232 -8.67 -36.79 -6.76
N PRO A 233 -8.23 -37.05 -5.52
CA PRO A 233 -7.20 -36.26 -4.87
C PRO A 233 -5.99 -36.10 -5.79
N PHE A 234 -5.41 -34.90 -5.82
CA PHE A 234 -4.21 -34.62 -6.60
C PHE A 234 -2.96 -34.86 -5.75
N PHE A 235 -1.93 -35.49 -6.32
CA PHE A 235 -0.65 -35.68 -5.64
C PHE A 235 0.17 -34.39 -5.61
N ILE A 236 0.89 -34.20 -4.51
CA ILE A 236 1.80 -33.07 -4.32
C ILE A 236 3.18 -33.52 -4.81
N GLU A 237 3.66 -32.98 -5.94
CA GLU A 237 5.00 -33.29 -6.45
C GLU A 237 6.08 -32.74 -5.49
N ALA A 238 7.02 -33.60 -5.11
CA ALA A 238 7.85 -33.51 -3.91
C ALA A 238 9.04 -32.52 -3.94
N ASP A 239 8.97 -31.42 -4.68
CA ASP A 239 10.10 -30.48 -4.85
C ASP A 239 9.87 -29.12 -4.16
N VAL A 240 9.45 -29.11 -2.89
CA VAL A 240 9.22 -27.83 -2.18
C VAL A 240 9.74 -27.84 -0.74
N GLU A 241 11.07 -27.77 -0.60
CA GLU A 241 11.72 -27.64 0.70
C GLU A 241 12.78 -26.53 0.76
N LYS A 242 12.65 -25.48 -0.06
CA LYS A 242 13.52 -24.29 0.05
C LYS A 242 12.69 -23.05 0.38
N THR A 243 13.01 -22.43 1.51
CA THR A 243 12.60 -21.05 1.79
C THR A 243 12.92 -20.22 0.54
N PRO A 244 11.94 -19.55 -0.06
CA PRO A 244 12.17 -18.83 -1.29
C PRO A 244 13.29 -17.80 -1.13
N PRO A 245 14.23 -17.69 -2.09
CA PRO A 245 15.37 -16.75 -2.00
C PRO A 245 14.95 -15.28 -1.83
N PHE A 246 13.72 -14.91 -2.22
CA PHE A 246 13.17 -13.57 -2.04
C PHE A 246 12.76 -13.26 -0.58
N LEU A 247 12.34 -14.25 0.21
CA LEU A 247 12.06 -14.05 1.64
C LEU A 247 13.37 -13.70 2.36
N THR A 248 14.48 -14.31 1.94
CA THR A 248 15.81 -14.02 2.50
C THR A 248 16.28 -12.60 2.18
N ALA A 249 16.18 -12.16 0.92
CA ALA A 249 16.59 -10.81 0.52
C ALA A 249 15.72 -9.70 1.16
N SER A 250 14.42 -9.96 1.33
CA SER A 250 13.50 -9.04 1.99
C SER A 250 13.77 -8.98 3.50
N ALA A 251 14.13 -10.12 4.11
CA ALA A 251 14.52 -10.18 5.51
C ALA A 251 15.78 -9.36 5.77
N ASP A 252 16.82 -9.51 4.95
CA ASP A 252 18.08 -8.78 5.12
C ASP A 252 17.86 -7.26 5.06
N ARG A 253 17.05 -6.77 4.12
CA ARG A 253 16.72 -5.34 4.00
C ARG A 253 15.90 -4.82 5.18
N LEU A 254 14.98 -5.63 5.69
CA LEU A 254 14.21 -5.28 6.87
C LEU A 254 15.11 -5.23 8.11
N VAL A 255 16.06 -6.15 8.24
CA VAL A 255 17.07 -6.14 9.30
C VAL A 255 17.93 -4.89 9.23
N ASP A 256 18.40 -4.49 8.04
CA ASP A 256 19.18 -3.26 7.86
C ASP A 256 18.44 -2.03 8.40
N ILE A 257 17.15 -1.91 8.11
CA ILE A 257 16.32 -0.80 8.58
C ILE A 257 15.98 -0.92 10.06
N LEU A 258 15.76 -2.13 10.58
CA LEU A 258 15.52 -2.36 12.00
C LEU A 258 16.78 -2.15 12.86
N SER A 259 17.98 -2.24 12.27
CA SER A 259 19.25 -2.02 12.97
C SER A 259 19.37 -0.62 13.60
N PHE A 260 18.58 0.35 13.14
CA PHE A 260 18.52 1.69 13.73
C PHE A 260 17.74 1.74 15.05
N VAL A 261 16.89 0.74 15.32
CA VAL A 261 15.96 0.76 16.45
C VAL A 261 16.13 -0.41 17.41
N THR A 262 16.75 -1.51 16.96
CA THR A 262 16.93 -2.73 17.74
C THR A 262 18.24 -3.46 17.39
N SER A 263 18.60 -4.49 18.15
CA SER A 263 19.79 -5.29 17.84
C SER A 263 19.56 -6.17 16.60
N GLU A 264 20.63 -6.50 15.87
CA GLU A 264 20.54 -7.35 14.67
C GLU A 264 19.82 -8.67 14.93
N GLU A 265 20.10 -9.33 16.06
CA GLU A 265 19.44 -10.57 16.49
C GLU A 265 17.92 -10.40 16.64
N LYS A 266 17.48 -9.33 17.33
CA LYS A 266 16.05 -9.03 17.52
C LYS A 266 15.38 -8.60 16.22
N GLY A 267 16.07 -7.77 15.44
CA GLY A 267 15.62 -7.32 14.14
C GLY A 267 15.42 -8.48 13.18
N ARG A 268 16.34 -9.45 13.16
CA ARG A 268 16.24 -10.66 12.36
C ARG A 268 15.09 -11.54 12.79
N ALA A 269 14.96 -11.79 14.09
CA ALA A 269 13.85 -12.56 14.64
C ALA A 269 12.48 -11.93 14.31
N LEU A 270 12.38 -10.60 14.35
CA LEU A 270 11.17 -9.88 13.94
C LEU A 270 10.94 -9.97 12.43
N ALA A 271 11.97 -9.72 11.61
CA ALA A 271 11.88 -9.74 10.16
C ALA A 271 11.46 -11.11 9.63
N ASP A 272 12.11 -12.18 10.10
CA ASP A 272 11.78 -13.55 9.70
C ASP A 272 10.35 -13.91 10.14
N ARG A 273 9.91 -13.49 11.34
CA ARG A 273 8.54 -13.73 11.83
C ARG A 273 7.49 -13.01 10.98
N LEU A 274 7.71 -11.73 10.69
CA LEU A 274 6.80 -10.91 9.89
C LEU A 274 6.73 -11.42 8.45
N LEU A 275 7.88 -11.69 7.80
CA LEU A 275 7.90 -12.13 6.41
C LEU A 275 7.42 -13.57 6.24
N LYS A 276 7.70 -14.46 7.19
CA LYS A 276 7.13 -15.81 7.19
C LYS A 276 5.60 -15.78 7.26
N LYS A 277 5.04 -14.85 8.03
CA LYS A 277 3.59 -14.76 8.25
C LYS A 277 2.86 -13.92 7.20
N TYR A 278 3.48 -12.86 6.69
CA TYR A 278 2.82 -11.87 5.84
C TYR A 278 3.39 -11.81 4.42
N GLY A 279 4.44 -12.57 4.13
CA GLY A 279 5.03 -12.73 2.80
C GLY A 279 6.00 -11.60 2.43
N THR A 280 5.47 -10.41 2.13
CA THR A 280 6.23 -9.28 1.57
C THR A 280 6.35 -8.11 2.55
N LEU A 281 7.34 -7.24 2.37
CA LEU A 281 7.45 -6.01 3.16
C LEU A 281 6.27 -5.08 2.91
N SER A 282 5.77 -5.02 1.67
CA SER A 282 4.58 -4.25 1.32
C SER A 282 3.34 -4.65 2.15
N ASN A 283 3.11 -5.96 2.34
CA ASN A 283 2.04 -6.46 3.19
C ASN A 283 2.26 -6.11 4.65
N VAL A 284 3.47 -6.36 5.16
CA VAL A 284 3.83 -6.04 6.54
C VAL A 284 3.58 -4.56 6.83
N LEU A 285 3.95 -3.67 5.92
CA LEU A 285 3.86 -2.22 6.11
C LEU A 285 2.46 -1.64 5.91
N SER A 286 1.61 -2.31 5.11
CA SER A 286 0.22 -1.90 4.88
C SER A 286 -0.72 -2.25 6.04
N LEU A 287 -0.40 -3.29 6.82
CA LEU A 287 -1.20 -3.72 7.97
C LEU A 287 -1.35 -2.62 9.04
N PRO A 288 -2.53 -2.53 9.72
CA PRO A 288 -2.72 -1.62 10.85
C PRO A 288 -1.72 -1.85 11.99
N TYR A 289 -1.42 -0.79 12.72
CA TYR A 289 -0.47 -0.84 13.83
C TYR A 289 -0.92 -1.85 14.90
N GLU A 290 -2.21 -1.85 15.22
CA GLU A 290 -2.84 -2.69 16.23
C GLU A 290 -2.70 -4.17 15.91
N THR A 291 -2.87 -4.53 14.63
CA THR A 291 -2.70 -5.91 14.15
C THR A 291 -1.28 -6.40 14.39
N LEU A 292 -0.29 -5.62 13.95
CA LEU A 292 1.12 -6.00 14.08
C LEU A 292 1.56 -6.07 15.56
N VAL A 293 1.10 -5.14 16.40
CA VAL A 293 1.47 -5.12 17.82
C VAL A 293 0.84 -6.26 18.60
N SER A 294 -0.43 -6.60 18.34
CA SER A 294 -1.13 -7.68 19.05
C SER A 294 -0.42 -9.04 18.96
N GLU A 295 0.36 -9.23 17.90
CA GLU A 295 1.12 -10.45 17.65
C GLU A 295 2.62 -10.32 17.91
N ASN A 296 3.10 -9.09 18.17
CA ASN A 296 4.50 -8.76 18.38
C ASN A 296 4.63 -7.77 19.55
N GLU A 297 4.01 -8.08 20.69
CA GLU A 297 3.99 -7.21 21.88
C GLU A 297 5.41 -6.86 22.35
N ASP A 298 6.34 -7.81 22.20
CA ASP A 298 7.77 -7.67 22.52
C ASP A 298 8.53 -6.70 21.59
N ALA A 299 7.94 -6.31 20.47
CA ALA A 299 8.55 -5.47 19.43
C ALA A 299 7.69 -4.25 19.03
N SER A 300 6.85 -3.76 19.95
CA SER A 300 5.93 -2.64 19.68
C SER A 300 6.62 -1.34 19.22
N ALA A 301 7.85 -1.09 19.63
CA ALA A 301 8.63 0.08 19.22
C ALA A 301 9.16 -0.05 17.78
N GLU A 302 9.60 -1.25 17.40
CA GLU A 302 10.05 -1.62 16.07
C GLU A 302 8.88 -1.57 15.07
N VAL A 303 7.73 -2.13 15.45
CA VAL A 303 6.49 -2.05 14.65
C VAL A 303 6.06 -0.60 14.43
N LEU A 304 6.09 0.23 15.48
CA LEU A 304 5.78 1.66 15.36
C LEU A 304 6.72 2.36 14.37
N TYR A 305 8.01 2.06 14.45
CA TYR A 305 9.00 2.60 13.54
C TYR A 305 8.71 2.21 12.08
N LEU A 306 8.39 0.94 11.81
CA LEU A 306 7.99 0.48 10.48
C LEU A 306 6.76 1.23 9.96
N LYS A 307 5.75 1.47 10.80
CA LYS A 307 4.56 2.25 10.42
C LYS A 307 4.88 3.70 10.08
N ILE A 308 5.76 4.34 10.83
CA ILE A 308 6.22 5.71 10.52
C ILE A 308 6.89 5.75 9.15
N LEU A 309 7.79 4.79 8.88
CA LEU A 309 8.51 4.73 7.60
C LEU A 309 7.55 4.60 6.41
N PHE A 310 6.52 3.76 6.52
CA PHE A 310 5.53 3.59 5.47
C PHE A 310 4.79 4.91 5.16
N GLU A 311 4.34 5.63 6.18
CA GLU A 311 3.61 6.88 5.95
C GLU A 311 4.53 8.04 5.48
N VAL A 312 5.81 8.00 5.85
CA VAL A 312 6.84 8.90 5.29
C VAL A 312 6.97 8.71 3.79
N HIS A 313 6.88 7.48 3.28
CA HIS A 313 6.90 7.22 1.85
C HIS A 313 5.76 7.93 1.12
N SER A 314 4.52 7.73 1.60
CA SER A 314 3.33 8.36 1.02
C SER A 314 3.44 9.89 1.03
N ARG A 315 4.05 10.46 2.08
CA ARG A 315 4.21 11.91 2.20
C ARG A 315 5.37 12.48 1.40
N ALA A 316 6.51 11.80 1.34
CA ALA A 316 7.67 12.25 0.56
C ALA A 316 7.35 12.30 -0.95
N GLY A 317 6.50 11.37 -1.44
CA GLY A 317 5.96 11.43 -2.81
C GLY A 317 5.16 12.72 -3.08
N LEU A 318 4.37 13.18 -2.10
CA LEU A 318 3.58 14.42 -2.18
C LEU A 318 4.41 15.70 -1.98
N SER A 319 5.47 15.67 -1.14
CA SER A 319 6.35 16.83 -0.91
C SER A 319 7.17 17.19 -2.15
N ARG A 320 7.48 16.21 -3.01
CA ARG A 320 8.06 16.43 -4.36
C ARG A 320 7.18 17.31 -5.26
N VAL A 321 5.87 17.34 -5.02
CA VAL A 321 4.89 18.04 -5.86
C VAL A 321 4.63 19.47 -5.36
N ARG A 322 4.80 19.77 -4.07
CA ARG A 322 4.41 21.08 -3.49
C ARG A 322 5.41 22.22 -3.63
N ASN A 323 6.72 21.96 -3.75
CA ASN A 323 7.72 22.99 -3.42
C ASN A 323 8.50 23.57 -4.61
N GLU A 324 8.43 22.95 -5.77
CA GLU A 324 8.87 23.58 -6.99
C GLU A 324 7.61 24.07 -7.68
N ARG A 325 7.51 25.38 -7.98
CA ARG A 325 6.55 25.89 -8.97
C ARG A 325 6.94 25.32 -10.34
N LEU A 326 6.79 24.01 -10.47
CA LEU A 326 7.14 23.24 -11.65
C LEU A 326 6.24 23.74 -12.75
N CYS A 327 6.85 24.37 -13.76
CA CYS A 327 6.23 24.51 -15.06
C CYS A 327 6.15 23.10 -15.64
N TYR A 328 4.95 22.54 -15.64
CA TYR A 328 4.73 21.28 -16.34
C TYR A 328 4.57 21.63 -17.81
N ALA A 329 5.54 21.22 -18.63
CA ALA A 329 5.57 21.58 -20.05
C ALA A 329 4.74 20.63 -20.94
N ASN A 330 4.37 19.44 -20.43
CA ASN A 330 3.63 18.45 -21.20
C ASN A 330 2.83 17.49 -20.32
N ALA A 331 1.87 16.79 -20.94
CA ALA A 331 1.01 15.82 -20.27
C ALA A 331 1.78 14.68 -19.59
N LYS A 332 2.92 14.25 -20.15
CA LYS A 332 3.76 13.19 -19.56
C LYS A 332 4.32 13.59 -18.20
N ALA A 333 4.76 14.83 -18.05
CA ALA A 333 5.27 15.34 -16.78
C ALA A 333 4.15 15.40 -15.72
N ILE A 334 2.93 15.79 -16.11
CA ILE A 334 1.75 15.81 -15.23
C ILE A 334 1.34 14.40 -14.83
N GLY A 335 1.30 13.46 -15.78
CA GLY A 335 1.00 12.06 -15.52
C GLY A 335 2.01 11.42 -14.57
N GLN A 336 3.31 11.69 -14.76
CA GLN A 336 4.35 11.22 -13.85
C GLN A 336 4.20 11.81 -12.44
N MET A 337 3.84 13.09 -12.32
CA MET A 337 3.53 13.72 -11.04
C MET A 337 2.41 12.97 -10.31
N PHE A 338 1.33 12.62 -11.01
CA PHE A 338 0.23 11.87 -10.43
C PHE A 338 0.59 10.42 -10.09
N SER A 339 1.33 9.72 -10.95
CA SER A 339 1.85 8.37 -10.65
C SER A 339 2.66 8.36 -9.35
N ASP A 340 3.52 9.35 -9.16
CA ASP A 340 4.36 9.43 -7.96
C ASP A 340 3.57 9.88 -6.71
N ALA A 341 2.48 10.64 -6.89
CA ALA A 341 1.65 11.15 -5.80
C ALA A 341 0.60 10.15 -5.30
N ILE A 342 -0.08 9.45 -6.23
CA ILE A 342 -1.21 8.58 -5.90
C ILE A 342 -1.13 7.16 -6.47
N GLY A 343 -0.17 6.87 -7.35
CA GLY A 343 -0.08 5.58 -8.05
C GLY A 343 0.16 4.35 -7.16
N LEU A 344 0.62 4.55 -5.92
CA LEU A 344 0.88 3.47 -4.94
C LEU A 344 -0.27 3.24 -3.94
N ASN A 345 -1.33 4.04 -4.01
CA ASN A 345 -2.42 3.97 -3.06
C ASN A 345 -3.29 2.71 -3.28
N SER A 346 -3.75 2.11 -2.17
CA SER A 346 -4.62 0.91 -2.15
C SER A 346 -5.95 1.12 -2.79
N GLU A 347 -6.47 2.31 -2.55
CA GLU A 347 -7.82 2.73 -2.84
C GLU A 347 -7.74 3.61 -4.07
N GLU A 348 -8.81 3.62 -4.85
CA GLU A 348 -8.97 4.60 -5.91
C GLU A 348 -9.03 6.00 -5.27
N ASN A 349 -7.99 6.78 -5.48
CA ASN A 349 -7.91 8.15 -5.01
C ASN A 349 -8.06 9.09 -6.20
N ILE A 350 -9.01 10.00 -6.09
CA ILE A 350 -9.17 11.08 -7.07
C ILE A 350 -8.32 12.25 -6.60
N ALA A 351 -7.31 12.63 -7.39
CA ALA A 351 -6.48 13.80 -7.18
C ALA A 351 -6.80 14.89 -8.20
N LEU A 352 -6.80 16.15 -7.75
CA LEU A 352 -6.93 17.33 -8.59
C LEU A 352 -5.66 18.16 -8.46
N ALA A 353 -4.95 18.37 -9.56
CA ALA A 353 -3.86 19.34 -9.66
C ALA A 353 -4.38 20.64 -10.27
N MET A 354 -3.96 21.76 -9.71
CA MET A 354 -4.40 23.11 -10.08
C MET A 354 -3.21 23.95 -10.53
N PHE A 355 -3.34 24.68 -11.62
CA PHE A 355 -2.25 25.43 -12.24
C PHE A 355 -2.63 26.89 -12.51
N ASP A 356 -1.63 27.78 -12.53
CA ASP A 356 -1.78 29.16 -12.95
C ASP A 356 -1.73 29.30 -14.49
N LYS A 357 -1.84 30.53 -15.00
CA LYS A 357 -1.85 30.79 -16.45
C LYS A 357 -0.53 30.45 -17.13
N GLU A 358 0.56 30.39 -16.38
CA GLU A 358 1.90 30.04 -16.85
C GLU A 358 2.20 28.53 -16.69
N MET A 359 1.16 27.72 -16.45
CA MET A 359 1.25 26.26 -16.23
C MET A 359 2.13 25.86 -15.06
N ARG A 360 2.25 26.73 -14.06
CA ARG A 360 2.89 26.41 -12.78
C ARG A 360 1.87 25.80 -11.85
N LEU A 361 2.26 24.71 -11.19
CA LEU A 361 1.39 24.09 -10.19
C LEU A 361 1.19 25.04 -9.00
N ILE A 362 -0.09 25.28 -8.67
CA ILE A 362 -0.54 26.04 -7.50
C ILE A 362 -0.64 25.09 -6.31
N ASP A 363 -1.35 23.97 -6.48
CA ASP A 363 -1.53 22.93 -5.46
C ASP A 363 -2.06 21.63 -6.09
N ALA A 364 -1.92 20.51 -5.38
CA ALA A 364 -2.49 19.22 -5.76
C ALA A 364 -3.10 18.51 -4.55
N VAL A 365 -4.37 18.15 -4.64
CA VAL A 365 -5.14 17.64 -3.50
C VAL A 365 -5.88 16.35 -3.83
N ILE A 366 -5.92 15.41 -2.88
CA ILE A 366 -6.76 14.21 -2.96
C ILE A 366 -8.18 14.62 -2.58
N CYS A 367 -9.06 14.64 -3.58
CA CYS A 367 -10.44 15.10 -3.48
C CYS A 367 -11.40 14.00 -3.01
N ALA A 368 -11.06 12.74 -3.25
CA ALA A 368 -11.84 11.59 -2.79
C ALA A 368 -10.98 10.33 -2.67
N ARG A 369 -11.45 9.38 -1.84
CA ARG A 369 -10.86 8.06 -1.61
C ARG A 369 -11.94 6.98 -1.71
N GLY A 370 -11.63 5.86 -2.38
CA GLY A 370 -12.55 4.75 -2.61
C GLY A 370 -13.53 4.97 -3.78
N SER A 371 -14.39 4.00 -4.05
CA SER A 371 -15.41 4.10 -5.11
C SER A 371 -16.48 5.13 -4.72
N VAL A 372 -16.34 6.35 -5.22
CA VAL A 372 -17.28 7.44 -4.90
C VAL A 372 -18.55 7.26 -5.71
N ASN A 373 -19.54 6.61 -5.09
CA ASN A 373 -20.87 6.42 -5.67
C ASN A 373 -21.65 7.74 -5.64
N THR A 374 -21.35 8.67 -6.56
CA THR A 374 -22.26 9.68 -7.19
C THR A 374 -21.47 10.72 -7.99
N ALA A 375 -21.44 10.58 -9.32
CA ALA A 375 -20.69 11.47 -10.24
C ALA A 375 -21.00 12.97 -10.07
N SER A 376 -22.25 13.34 -9.80
CA SER A 376 -22.70 14.74 -9.72
C SER A 376 -22.17 15.51 -8.50
N TYR A 377 -21.93 14.84 -7.36
CA TYR A 377 -21.36 15.49 -6.16
C TYR A 377 -19.87 15.77 -6.34
N VAL A 378 -19.15 14.83 -6.96
CA VAL A 378 -17.71 14.94 -7.22
C VAL A 378 -17.40 16.14 -8.13
N VAL A 379 -18.16 16.31 -9.22
CA VAL A 379 -17.94 17.42 -10.17
C VAL A 379 -18.07 18.80 -9.51
N ARG A 380 -19.12 19.00 -8.70
CA ARG A 380 -19.33 20.28 -8.01
C ARG A 380 -18.22 20.59 -7.02
N ASN A 381 -17.84 19.61 -6.20
CA ASN A 381 -16.78 19.77 -5.21
C ASN A 381 -15.43 20.12 -5.87
N LEU A 382 -15.09 19.47 -6.99
CA LEU A 382 -13.87 19.76 -7.75
C LEU A 382 -13.83 21.19 -8.30
N ILE A 383 -14.96 21.73 -8.75
CA ILE A 383 -15.06 23.12 -9.23
C ILE A 383 -14.88 24.10 -8.06
N GLU A 384 -15.50 23.84 -6.92
CA GLU A 384 -15.37 24.69 -5.72
C GLU A 384 -13.91 24.76 -5.24
N ILE A 385 -13.23 23.60 -5.20
CA ILE A 385 -11.79 23.51 -4.89
C ILE A 385 -10.98 24.33 -5.90
N ALA A 386 -11.13 24.09 -7.20
CA ALA A 386 -10.39 24.80 -8.25
C ALA A 386 -10.58 26.33 -8.18
N HIS A 387 -11.81 26.79 -7.91
CA HIS A 387 -12.12 28.22 -7.82
C HIS A 387 -11.49 28.86 -6.57
N SER A 388 -11.53 28.17 -5.42
CA SER A 388 -10.92 28.66 -4.18
C SER A 388 -9.41 28.83 -4.29
N HIS A 389 -8.74 27.99 -5.08
CA HIS A 389 -7.31 28.09 -5.38
C HIS A 389 -6.99 29.02 -6.57
N ARG A 390 -8.01 29.67 -7.15
CA ARG A 390 -7.88 30.56 -8.33
C ARG A 390 -7.17 29.88 -9.51
N ALA A 391 -7.44 28.59 -9.71
CA ALA A 391 -6.85 27.81 -10.77
C ALA A 391 -7.25 28.36 -12.15
N ALA A 392 -6.28 28.57 -13.02
CA ALA A 392 -6.52 28.83 -14.45
C ALA A 392 -6.75 27.52 -15.21
N TYR A 393 -5.98 26.49 -14.85
CA TYR A 393 -6.08 25.15 -15.41
C TYR A 393 -6.13 24.08 -14.31
N VAL A 394 -6.72 22.93 -14.62
CA VAL A 394 -6.75 21.77 -13.75
C VAL A 394 -6.46 20.49 -14.51
N ALA A 395 -5.83 19.53 -13.84
CA ALA A 395 -5.73 18.16 -14.30
C ALA A 395 -6.33 17.24 -13.23
N LEU A 396 -7.14 16.28 -13.65
CA LEU A 396 -7.68 15.27 -12.74
C LEU A 396 -6.86 13.99 -12.89
N SER A 397 -6.69 13.25 -11.81
CA SER A 397 -6.20 11.90 -11.88
C SER A 397 -6.93 10.98 -10.94
N HIS A 398 -7.05 9.72 -11.31
CA HIS A 398 -7.29 8.65 -10.35
C HIS A 398 -6.29 7.52 -10.56
N ASN A 399 -5.91 6.87 -9.47
CA ASN A 399 -5.09 5.68 -9.56
C ASN A 399 -5.97 4.44 -9.76
N HIS A 400 -5.52 3.51 -10.60
CA HIS A 400 -6.07 2.16 -10.67
C HIS A 400 -5.20 1.24 -9.81
N PRO A 401 -5.65 0.83 -8.61
CA PRO A 401 -4.86 -0.04 -7.74
C PRO A 401 -4.54 -1.40 -8.39
N GLY A 402 -5.35 -1.82 -9.37
CA GLY A 402 -5.15 -3.03 -10.17
C GLY A 402 -4.05 -2.95 -11.22
N GLY A 403 -3.34 -1.82 -11.33
CA GLY A 403 -2.12 -1.72 -12.15
C GLY A 403 -2.32 -1.54 -13.66
N THR A 404 -3.57 -1.45 -14.14
CA THR A 404 -3.88 -1.06 -15.52
C THR A 404 -4.05 0.46 -15.64
N THR A 405 -3.69 1.04 -16.78
CA THR A 405 -4.02 2.44 -17.10
C THR A 405 -5.10 2.55 -18.19
N VAL A 406 -5.77 1.43 -18.49
CA VAL A 406 -6.83 1.38 -19.50
C VAL A 406 -8.12 2.00 -18.91
N PRO A 407 -8.69 3.03 -19.54
CA PRO A 407 -9.92 3.65 -19.06
C PRO A 407 -11.11 2.72 -19.16
N SER A 408 -11.93 2.71 -18.11
CA SER A 408 -13.26 2.12 -18.13
C SER A 408 -14.27 3.02 -18.87
N ALA A 409 -15.44 2.45 -19.18
CA ALA A 409 -16.55 3.23 -19.73
C ALA A 409 -17.05 4.30 -18.75
N ALA A 410 -16.98 4.04 -17.44
CA ALA A 410 -17.33 5.00 -16.40
C ALA A 410 -16.35 6.18 -16.38
N ASP A 411 -15.05 5.90 -16.50
CA ASP A 411 -14.00 6.94 -16.52
C ASP A 411 -14.17 7.86 -17.73
N SER A 412 -14.51 7.28 -18.89
CA SER A 412 -14.78 8.03 -20.12
C SER A 412 -16.01 8.94 -19.99
N ALA A 413 -17.09 8.43 -19.39
CA ALA A 413 -18.30 9.20 -19.14
C ALA A 413 -18.05 10.35 -18.15
N MET A 414 -17.34 10.07 -17.06
CA MET A 414 -16.96 11.07 -16.05
C MET A 414 -16.06 12.15 -16.64
N THR A 415 -15.07 11.77 -17.46
CA THR A 415 -14.19 12.72 -18.16
C THR A 415 -14.97 13.69 -19.04
N THR A 416 -15.98 13.19 -19.75
CA THR A 416 -16.85 14.01 -20.62
C THR A 416 -17.69 14.99 -19.80
N GLU A 417 -18.19 14.56 -18.65
CA GLU A 417 -18.96 15.42 -17.74
C GLU A 417 -18.10 16.53 -17.13
N LEU A 418 -16.91 16.18 -16.62
CA LEU A 418 -15.95 17.11 -16.03
C LEU A 418 -15.48 18.16 -17.03
N SER A 419 -15.10 17.73 -18.25
CA SER A 419 -14.67 18.63 -19.31
C SER A 419 -15.74 19.69 -19.62
N ARG A 420 -17.02 19.28 -19.68
CA ARG A 420 -18.13 20.22 -19.88
C ARG A 420 -18.29 21.17 -18.69
N ALA A 421 -18.20 20.66 -17.46
CA ALA A 421 -18.43 21.43 -16.25
C ALA A 421 -17.32 22.47 -15.99
N PHE A 422 -16.05 22.09 -16.13
CA PHE A 422 -14.93 23.04 -16.01
C PHE A 422 -14.94 24.11 -17.10
N ARG A 423 -15.34 23.76 -18.33
CA ARG A 423 -15.52 24.73 -19.41
C ARG A 423 -16.59 25.78 -19.06
N GLN A 424 -17.71 25.36 -18.46
CA GLN A 424 -18.74 26.31 -18.00
C GLN A 424 -18.24 27.19 -16.85
N ALA A 425 -17.40 26.64 -15.98
CA ALA A 425 -16.73 27.37 -14.89
C ALA A 425 -15.59 28.28 -15.37
N LYS A 426 -15.27 28.29 -16.68
CA LYS A 426 -14.15 29.04 -17.29
C LYS A 426 -12.77 28.67 -16.72
N ILE A 427 -12.60 27.42 -16.32
CA ILE A 427 -11.31 26.83 -15.89
C ILE A 427 -10.90 25.83 -16.96
N GLY A 428 -9.67 25.91 -17.45
CA GLY A 428 -9.18 24.99 -18.47
C GLY A 428 -8.99 23.57 -17.90
N PHE A 429 -9.60 22.57 -18.52
CA PHE A 429 -9.41 21.17 -18.14
C PHE A 429 -8.34 20.54 -19.04
N ILE A 430 -7.17 20.25 -18.47
CA ILE A 430 -5.99 19.75 -19.20
C ILE A 430 -6.27 18.34 -19.71
N ASP A 431 -6.46 17.40 -18.78
CA ASP A 431 -6.87 16.03 -19.09
C ASP A 431 -7.28 15.30 -17.81
N HIS A 432 -7.73 14.06 -18.00
CA HIS A 432 -7.92 13.07 -16.97
C HIS A 432 -6.85 11.98 -17.09
N PHE A 433 -6.05 11.82 -16.05
CA PHE A 433 -4.95 10.87 -15.97
C PHE A 433 -5.34 9.63 -15.17
N ILE A 434 -5.25 8.46 -15.79
CA ILE A 434 -5.26 7.19 -15.09
C ILE A 434 -3.84 6.83 -14.78
N VAL A 435 -3.52 6.67 -13.50
CA VAL A 435 -2.16 6.41 -13.06
C VAL A 435 -2.03 5.12 -12.30
N THR A 436 -0.87 4.52 -12.44
CA THR A 436 -0.39 3.43 -11.60
C THR A 436 0.95 3.86 -11.03
N SER A 437 1.55 3.01 -10.21
CA SER A 437 2.89 3.23 -9.66
C SER A 437 3.98 3.35 -10.73
N THR A 438 3.76 2.80 -11.93
CA THR A 438 4.79 2.68 -12.98
C THR A 438 4.39 3.33 -14.30
N SER A 439 3.11 3.62 -14.51
CA SER A 439 2.62 4.13 -15.79
C SER A 439 1.47 5.11 -15.61
N HIS A 440 1.21 5.89 -16.64
CA HIS A 440 0.07 6.78 -16.71
C HIS A 440 -0.46 6.85 -18.14
N THR A 441 -1.77 6.98 -18.27
CA THR A 441 -2.45 7.22 -19.54
C THR A 441 -3.41 8.39 -19.37
N CYS A 442 -3.50 9.24 -20.39
CA CYS A 442 -4.52 10.26 -20.46
C CYS A 442 -5.74 9.74 -21.23
N ILE A 443 -6.94 9.99 -20.70
CA ILE A 443 -8.18 9.46 -21.28
C ILE A 443 -8.57 10.21 -22.54
N SER A 444 -8.47 11.54 -22.52
CA SER A 444 -9.12 12.30 -23.56
C SER A 444 -8.28 12.40 -24.82
N ARG A 445 -6.99 12.78 -24.76
CA ARG A 445 -6.33 13.45 -25.92
C ARG A 445 -7.23 14.54 -26.59
N LEU A 446 -8.32 14.94 -25.92
CA LEU A 446 -9.52 15.61 -26.42
C LEU A 446 -9.91 16.65 -25.37
N GLY A 447 -9.03 17.63 -25.19
CA GLY A 447 -9.30 18.85 -24.43
C GLY A 447 -8.73 20.10 -25.08
N LEU A 448 -7.84 19.97 -26.07
CA LEU A 448 -7.01 21.07 -26.55
C LEU A 448 -7.55 21.78 -27.80
N GLU A 449 -8.62 21.30 -28.43
CA GLU A 449 -9.12 21.93 -29.67
C GLU A 449 -9.92 23.23 -29.45
N SER A 450 -10.14 23.69 -28.21
CA SER A 450 -11.00 24.87 -27.98
C SER A 450 -10.58 25.89 -26.92
N TYR A 451 -9.39 25.76 -26.32
CA TYR A 451 -8.81 26.83 -25.48
C TYR A 451 -7.57 27.40 -26.17
N THR A 452 -7.74 28.53 -26.85
CA THR A 452 -6.73 29.22 -27.68
C THR A 452 -5.56 29.84 -26.89
N ASP A 453 -5.44 29.57 -25.59
CA ASP A 453 -4.50 30.23 -24.67
C ASP A 453 -3.49 29.26 -24.01
N MET A 454 -3.42 28.00 -24.42
CA MET A 454 -2.37 27.07 -23.98
C MET A 454 -1.07 27.31 -24.77
N PRO A 455 0.12 27.30 -24.13
CA PRO A 455 1.39 27.42 -24.84
C PRO A 455 1.57 26.31 -25.89
N ASP A 456 2.01 26.65 -27.10
CA ASP A 456 2.17 25.72 -28.24
C ASP A 456 3.06 24.49 -27.94
N GLU A 457 3.91 24.58 -26.91
CA GLU A 457 4.82 23.51 -26.47
C GLU A 457 4.13 22.30 -25.83
N PHE A 458 2.83 22.39 -25.50
CA PHE A 458 2.04 21.28 -24.93
C PHE A 458 1.58 20.23 -25.95
N PHE A 459 1.75 20.49 -27.24
CA PHE A 459 1.20 19.71 -28.35
C PHE A 459 2.18 18.72 -29.00
N ILE A 460 3.43 18.62 -28.52
CA ILE A 460 4.51 17.79 -29.10
C ILE A 460 4.82 16.57 -28.23
#